data_AF-A0A2G9YRE0-F1
#
_entry.id   AF-A0A2G9YRE0-F1
#
_cell.length_a   1.000
_cell.length_b   1.000
_cell.length_c   1.000
_cell.angle_alpha   90.00
_cell.angle_beta   90.00
_cell.angle_gamma   90.00
#
_symmetry.space_group_name_H-M   'P 1'
#
loop_
_entity.id
_entity.type
_entity.pdbx_description
1 polymer ?
#
loop_
_entity_poly.entity_id
_entity_poly.type
_entity_poly.pdbx_seq_one_letter_code
_entity_poly.pdbx_strand_id
1 'polypeptide(L)'
;MKNKNILSKLILVSVLFVFIFSYNVGATYATNVSQDKLIELANKARKDAGLTSLTIDPMLSSAASDKAADMLVGQYFEHYSPDGVSPWKFITNAGYDYTYAGENLAIDFKTSEAIHNAWMASPSHKANIINAHFGNVGVAVVEGLFDNHNTKLVVQMFGAKQQPFSDSVNGLVLKIKNWMLGI
;
A
#
# COMPACT_ATOMS: atom_id res chain seq x y z
N MET A 1 -70.59 33.80 -28.22
CA MET A 1 -69.66 34.13 -29.32
C MET A 1 -68.29 33.53 -29.00
N LYS A 2 -67.84 32.57 -29.81
CA LYS A 2 -66.47 32.02 -29.76
C LYS A 2 -65.51 33.08 -30.32
N ASN A 3 -64.42 33.38 -29.62
CA ASN A 3 -63.27 34.01 -30.27
C ASN A 3 -62.07 33.05 -30.21
N LYS A 4 -61.65 32.65 -31.41
CA LYS A 4 -60.46 31.84 -31.69
C LYS A 4 -59.23 32.77 -31.62
N ASN A 5 -58.05 32.18 -31.43
CA ASN A 5 -56.70 32.58 -31.91
C ASN A 5 -55.67 32.01 -30.91
N ILE A 6 -55.34 30.71 -30.99
CA ILE A 6 -54.20 30.19 -31.78
C ILE A 6 -52.90 30.88 -31.32
N LEU A 7 -52.17 30.28 -30.38
CA LEU A 7 -51.03 29.42 -30.68
C LEU A 7 -50.12 30.04 -31.76
N SER A 8 -49.30 31.02 -31.40
CA SER A 8 -47.91 31.17 -31.89
C SER A 8 -47.40 32.58 -31.59
N LYS A 9 -46.13 32.62 -31.17
CA LYS A 9 -45.23 33.77 -30.99
C LYS A 9 -45.04 34.19 -29.53
N LEU A 10 -43.76 34.18 -29.14
CA LEU A 10 -43.12 34.68 -27.92
C LEU A 10 -42.99 33.65 -26.79
N ILE A 11 -42.25 32.56 -26.98
CA ILE A 11 -40.80 32.51 -26.68
C ILE A 11 -40.13 33.90 -26.75
N LEU A 12 -40.05 34.60 -25.62
CA LEU A 12 -38.94 35.51 -25.32
C LEU A 12 -38.93 35.80 -23.80
N VAL A 13 -37.98 35.16 -23.09
CA VAL A 13 -37.01 35.79 -22.15
C VAL A 13 -37.62 36.89 -21.24
N SER A 14 -37.74 36.78 -19.92
CA SER A 14 -36.72 36.38 -18.94
C SER A 14 -37.36 36.39 -17.55
N VAL A 15 -37.80 35.24 -17.06
CA VAL A 15 -37.77 35.01 -15.61
C VAL A 15 -36.60 34.07 -15.42
N LEU A 16 -35.53 34.67 -14.90
CA LEU A 16 -34.26 34.10 -14.55
C LEU A 16 -34.47 33.08 -13.41
N PHE A 17 -35.24 32.02 -13.67
CA PHE A 17 -35.27 30.82 -12.83
C PHE A 17 -34.05 29.99 -13.19
N VAL A 18 -32.90 30.57 -12.89
CA VAL A 18 -31.65 29.85 -12.75
C VAL A 18 -31.83 29.03 -11.47
N PHE A 19 -32.51 27.89 -11.60
CA PHE A 19 -32.19 26.73 -10.77
C PHE A 19 -30.77 26.34 -11.18
N ILE A 20 -29.78 27.05 -10.63
CA ILE A 20 -28.52 26.39 -10.31
C ILE A 20 -28.94 25.38 -9.26
N PHE A 21 -29.34 24.19 -9.73
CA PHE A 21 -29.18 23.00 -8.94
C PHE A 21 -27.68 22.95 -8.73
N SER A 22 -27.22 23.52 -7.60
CA SER A 22 -25.92 23.21 -7.06
C SER A 22 -25.97 21.72 -6.82
N TYR A 23 -25.64 20.95 -7.85
CA TYR A 23 -25.01 19.67 -7.64
C TYR A 23 -23.81 20.04 -6.78
N ASN A 24 -23.93 19.79 -5.49
CA ASN A 24 -22.80 19.28 -4.75
C ASN A 24 -22.41 18.01 -5.50
N VAL A 25 -21.67 18.18 -6.60
CA VAL A 25 -20.64 17.22 -6.94
C VAL A 25 -19.74 17.33 -5.72
N GLY A 26 -20.05 16.54 -4.69
CA GLY A 26 -19.06 16.24 -3.67
C GLY A 26 -17.86 15.83 -4.50
N ALA A 27 -16.83 16.67 -4.50
CA ALA A 27 -15.62 16.37 -5.24
C ALA A 27 -15.29 14.95 -4.82
N THR A 28 -15.40 14.01 -5.76
CA THR A 28 -14.86 12.69 -5.58
C THR A 28 -13.38 12.96 -5.50
N TYR A 29 -12.90 13.22 -4.28
CA TYR A 29 -11.48 13.36 -4.00
C TYR A 29 -10.92 12.00 -4.37
N ALA A 30 -10.40 11.89 -5.58
CA ALA A 30 -9.71 10.71 -6.02
C ALA A 30 -8.62 10.44 -4.98
N THR A 31 -8.86 9.46 -4.13
CA THR A 31 -7.87 8.97 -3.18
C THR A 31 -6.69 8.47 -4.00
N ASN A 32 -5.53 9.11 -3.87
CA ASN A 32 -4.33 8.78 -4.64
C ASN A 32 -3.39 7.94 -3.78
N VAL A 33 -3.91 6.80 -3.34
CA VAL A 33 -3.13 5.79 -2.62
C VAL A 33 -2.69 4.75 -3.65
N SER A 34 -1.38 4.64 -3.86
CA SER A 34 -0.76 3.76 -4.85
C SER A 34 0.36 2.96 -4.21
N GLN A 35 0.41 1.66 -4.50
CA GLN A 35 1.47 0.75 -4.06
C GLN A 35 2.84 1.26 -4.54
N ASP A 36 2.95 1.60 -5.82
CA ASP A 36 4.20 2.08 -6.43
C ASP A 36 4.69 3.37 -5.77
N LYS A 37 3.77 4.30 -5.48
CA LYS A 37 4.15 5.56 -4.84
C LYS A 37 4.64 5.35 -3.41
N LEU A 38 4.02 4.45 -2.65
CA LEU A 38 4.47 4.11 -1.30
C LEU A 38 5.87 3.46 -1.31
N ILE A 39 6.15 2.62 -2.31
CA ILE A 39 7.46 1.97 -2.49
C ILE A 39 8.51 3.00 -2.92
N GLU A 40 8.18 3.90 -3.84
CA GLU A 40 9.04 5.03 -4.24
C GLU A 40 9.43 5.89 -3.04
N LEU A 41 8.46 6.28 -2.21
CA LEU A 41 8.69 7.08 -1.01
C LEU A 41 9.55 6.33 0.02
N ALA A 42 9.27 5.05 0.26
CA ALA A 42 10.11 4.21 1.13
C ALA A 42 11.55 4.13 0.62
N ASN A 43 11.76 3.91 -0.68
CA ASN A 43 13.09 3.86 -1.28
C ASN A 43 13.80 5.21 -1.27
N LYS A 44 13.07 6.32 -1.40
CA LYS A 44 13.61 7.66 -1.19
C LYS A 44 14.11 7.83 0.25
N ALA A 45 13.30 7.48 1.26
CA ALA A 45 13.70 7.57 2.66
C ALA A 45 14.92 6.69 2.98
N ARG A 46 14.99 5.50 2.39
CA ARG A 46 16.16 4.59 2.51
C ARG A 46 17.41 5.18 1.88
N LYS A 47 17.30 5.76 0.68
CA LYS A 47 18.41 6.45 0.02
C LYS A 47 18.92 7.62 0.85
N ASP A 48 18.01 8.42 1.41
CA ASP A 48 18.35 9.55 2.27
C ASP A 48 19.04 9.08 3.58
N ALA A 49 18.81 7.83 4.01
CA ALA A 49 19.49 7.17 5.11
C ALA A 49 20.75 6.37 4.71
N GLY A 50 21.19 6.41 3.45
CA GLY A 50 22.37 5.70 2.96
C GLY A 50 22.17 4.19 2.76
N LEU A 51 20.92 3.71 2.67
CA LEU A 51 20.57 2.31 2.51
C LEU A 51 20.23 1.96 1.05
N THR A 52 20.41 0.68 0.70
CA THR A 52 19.98 0.14 -0.60
C THR A 52 18.46 0.14 -0.72
N SER A 53 17.97 0.43 -1.93
CA SER A 53 16.54 0.33 -2.27
C SER A 53 16.01 -1.09 -2.09
N LEU A 54 14.77 -1.18 -1.62
CA LEU A 54 13.99 -2.40 -1.58
C LEU A 54 13.56 -2.78 -3.01
N THR A 55 13.65 -4.08 -3.29
CA THR A 55 13.15 -4.68 -4.53
C THR A 55 11.75 -5.24 -4.30
N ILE A 56 10.81 -4.96 -5.20
CA ILE A 56 9.45 -5.50 -5.11
C ILE A 56 9.52 -7.04 -5.21
N ASP A 57 8.89 -7.74 -4.28
CA ASP A 57 8.76 -9.20 -4.31
C ASP A 57 7.27 -9.60 -4.42
N PRO A 58 6.87 -10.32 -5.48
CA PRO A 58 5.47 -10.70 -5.68
C PRO A 58 4.88 -11.54 -4.55
N MET A 59 5.67 -12.36 -3.85
CA MET A 59 5.19 -13.18 -2.74
C MET A 59 4.84 -12.28 -1.54
N LEU A 60 5.67 -11.27 -1.25
CA LEU A 60 5.36 -10.28 -0.21
C LEU A 60 4.14 -9.43 -0.58
N SER A 61 3.95 -9.10 -1.86
CA SER A 61 2.75 -8.38 -2.31
C SER A 61 1.49 -9.24 -2.14
N SER A 62 1.57 -10.55 -2.43
CA SER A 62 0.47 -11.48 -2.15
C SER A 62 0.18 -11.55 -0.65
N ALA A 63 1.21 -11.71 0.19
CA ALA A 63 1.07 -11.74 1.64
C ALA A 63 0.42 -10.46 2.19
N ALA A 64 0.81 -9.29 1.68
CA ALA A 64 0.21 -8.01 2.05
C ALA A 64 -1.28 -7.94 1.67
N SER A 65 -1.65 -8.46 0.49
CA SER A 65 -3.05 -8.51 0.03
C SER A 65 -3.89 -9.44 0.89
N ASP A 66 -3.38 -10.63 1.20
CA ASP A 66 -4.09 -11.61 2.02
C ASP A 66 -4.28 -11.12 3.45
N LYS A 67 -3.26 -10.48 4.03
CA LYS A 67 -3.34 -9.85 5.35
C LYS A 67 -4.34 -8.69 5.38
N ALA A 68 -4.39 -7.88 4.33
CA ALA A 68 -5.39 -6.81 4.20
C ALA A 68 -6.82 -7.37 4.12
N ALA A 69 -7.02 -8.42 3.31
CA ALA A 69 -8.30 -9.10 3.20
C ALA A 69 -8.73 -9.73 4.54
N ASP A 70 -7.81 -10.35 5.26
CA ASP A 70 -8.07 -10.94 6.58
C ASP A 70 -8.53 -9.89 7.61
N MET A 71 -7.88 -8.72 7.66
CA MET A 71 -8.30 -7.59 8.50
C MET A 71 -9.69 -7.06 8.13
N LEU A 72 -9.98 -6.93 6.84
CA LEU A 72 -11.29 -6.48 6.36
C LEU A 72 -12.38 -7.53 6.66
N VAL A 73 -12.13 -8.81 6.42
CA VAL A 73 -13.12 -9.87 6.70
C VAL A 73 -13.35 -10.02 8.20
N GLY A 74 -12.28 -10.00 9.00
CA GLY A 74 -12.32 -10.13 10.45
C GLY A 74 -12.72 -8.85 11.19
N GLN A 75 -12.90 -7.72 10.48
CA GLN A 75 -13.24 -6.41 11.04
C GLN A 75 -12.28 -6.00 12.17
N TYR A 76 -10.98 -6.13 11.95
CA TYR A 76 -9.94 -5.74 12.91
C TYR A 76 -8.79 -5.00 12.20
N PHE A 77 -8.06 -4.16 12.94
CA PHE A 77 -6.89 -3.44 12.41
C PHE A 77 -5.70 -3.57 13.37
N GLU A 78 -5.06 -4.73 13.32
CA GLU A 78 -3.95 -5.10 14.21
C GLU A 78 -2.94 -6.00 13.49
N HIS A 79 -1.69 -6.00 13.98
CA HIS A 79 -0.63 -6.87 13.47
C HIS A 79 -0.97 -8.36 13.64
N TYR A 80 -1.40 -8.75 14.85
CA TYR A 80 -1.93 -10.07 15.13
C TYR A 80 -3.44 -10.06 14.95
N SER A 81 -4.00 -11.14 14.42
CA SER A 81 -5.45 -11.28 14.39
C SER A 81 -6.02 -11.49 15.80
N PRO A 82 -7.34 -11.33 16.00
CA PRO A 82 -7.99 -11.58 17.29
C PRO A 82 -7.81 -13.01 17.83
N ASP A 83 -7.61 -14.00 16.95
CA ASP A 83 -7.28 -15.39 17.29
C ASP A 83 -5.76 -15.65 17.44
N GLY A 84 -4.94 -14.59 17.40
CA GLY A 84 -3.51 -14.64 17.66
C GLY A 84 -2.64 -15.07 16.47
N VAL A 85 -3.19 -15.08 15.26
CA VAL A 85 -2.43 -15.38 14.04
C VAL A 85 -1.40 -14.27 13.80
N SER A 86 -0.13 -14.67 13.73
CA SER A 86 0.98 -13.80 13.43
C SER A 86 0.95 -13.30 11.97
N PRO A 87 1.33 -12.03 11.70
CA PRO A 87 1.41 -11.52 10.33
C PRO A 87 2.40 -12.31 9.44
N TRP A 88 3.36 -13.00 10.06
CA TRP A 88 4.34 -13.81 9.33
C TRP A 88 3.76 -15.08 8.71
N LYS A 89 2.57 -15.51 9.16
CA LYS A 89 1.82 -16.59 8.52
C LYS A 89 1.47 -16.24 7.07
N PHE A 90 1.14 -14.99 6.78
CA PHE A 90 0.81 -14.56 5.42
C PHE A 90 2.05 -14.58 4.50
N ILE A 91 3.21 -14.18 5.04
CA ILE A 91 4.49 -14.24 4.32
C ILE A 91 4.88 -15.68 3.99
N THR A 92 4.80 -16.58 4.97
CA THR A 92 5.11 -18.01 4.76
C THR A 92 4.11 -18.71 3.85
N ASN A 93 2.80 -18.43 3.98
CA ASN A 93 1.76 -18.97 3.11
C ASN A 93 1.93 -18.53 1.65
N ALA A 94 2.43 -17.32 1.41
CA ALA A 94 2.76 -16.83 0.08
C ALA A 94 4.04 -17.46 -0.51
N GLY A 95 4.72 -18.33 0.25
CA GLY A 95 5.93 -19.03 -0.16
C GLY A 95 7.22 -18.23 -0.01
N TYR A 96 7.19 -17.08 0.68
CA TYR A 96 8.40 -16.29 0.93
C TYR A 96 9.14 -16.80 2.17
N ASP A 97 10.28 -17.45 1.94
CA ASP A 97 11.17 -17.92 3.01
C ASP A 97 12.10 -16.79 3.48
N TYR A 98 12.02 -16.44 4.77
CA TYR A 98 12.62 -15.22 5.31
C TYR A 98 13.54 -15.49 6.50
N THR A 99 14.63 -14.72 6.59
CA THR A 99 15.41 -14.56 7.82
C THR A 99 14.91 -13.39 8.67
N TYR A 100 14.45 -12.32 8.01
CA TYR A 100 13.86 -11.15 8.65
C TYR A 100 12.56 -10.77 7.96
N ALA A 101 11.56 -10.37 8.73
CA ALA A 101 10.28 -9.86 8.25
C ALA A 101 9.85 -8.61 9.03
N GLY A 102 9.06 -7.75 8.40
CA GLY A 102 8.51 -6.53 9.00
C GLY A 102 7.17 -6.17 8.38
N GLU A 103 6.34 -5.42 9.11
CA GLU A 103 5.01 -4.98 8.66
C GLU A 103 4.75 -3.53 9.09
N ASN A 104 4.23 -2.74 8.15
CA ASN A 104 3.60 -1.45 8.43
C ASN A 104 2.14 -1.49 7.96
N LEU A 105 1.25 -0.93 8.77
CA LEU A 105 -0.19 -0.87 8.51
C LEU A 105 -0.65 0.59 8.44
N ALA A 106 -1.61 0.89 7.57
CA ALA A 106 -2.33 2.17 7.56
C ALA A 106 -3.79 1.96 7.12
N ILE A 107 -4.68 2.82 7.61
CA ILE A 107 -6.11 2.78 7.32
C ILE A 107 -6.66 4.22 7.26
N ASP A 108 -7.66 4.47 6.40
CA ASP A 108 -8.36 5.76 6.28
C ASP A 108 -7.52 6.98 5.86
N PHE A 109 -6.41 6.74 5.17
CA PHE A 109 -5.62 7.82 4.57
C PHE A 109 -6.06 8.13 3.13
N LYS A 110 -5.93 9.41 2.75
CA LYS A 110 -6.34 9.91 1.44
C LYS A 110 -5.25 9.84 0.37
N THR A 111 -3.97 9.87 0.76
CA THR A 111 -2.83 9.93 -0.17
C THR A 111 -1.65 9.07 0.30
N SER A 112 -0.84 8.61 -0.64
CA SER A 112 0.38 7.85 -0.38
C SER A 112 1.39 8.65 0.45
N GLU A 113 1.51 9.95 0.21
CA GLU A 113 2.40 10.85 0.96
C GLU A 113 1.96 10.97 2.43
N ALA A 114 0.65 11.06 2.68
CA ALA A 114 0.14 11.15 4.04
C ALA A 114 0.43 9.87 4.84
N ILE A 115 0.23 8.70 4.22
CA ILE A 115 0.58 7.40 4.82
C ILE A 115 2.07 7.34 5.12
N HIS A 116 2.92 7.61 4.12
CA HIS A 116 4.36 7.53 4.29
C HIS A 116 4.86 8.49 5.37
N ASN A 117 4.37 9.73 5.39
CA ASN A 117 4.73 10.71 6.42
C ASN A 117 4.31 10.25 7.81
N ALA A 118 3.12 9.66 7.95
CA ALA A 118 2.66 9.09 9.22
C ALA A 118 3.55 7.92 9.68
N TRP A 119 3.95 7.03 8.77
CA TRP A 119 4.92 5.98 9.08
C TRP A 119 6.28 6.54 9.47
N MET A 120 6.80 7.54 8.76
CA MET A 120 8.10 8.14 9.08
C MET A 120 8.09 8.94 10.39
N ALA A 121 6.93 9.45 10.81
CA ALA A 121 6.75 10.11 12.10
C ALA A 121 6.63 9.12 13.28
N SER A 122 6.25 7.87 13.02
CA SER A 122 6.20 6.81 14.03
C SER A 122 7.55 6.09 14.15
N PRO A 123 8.19 6.04 15.33
CA PRO A 123 9.47 5.36 15.50
C PRO A 123 9.46 3.88 15.07
N SER A 124 8.40 3.13 15.38
CA SER A 124 8.29 1.71 15.03
C SER A 124 8.13 1.51 13.52
N HIS A 125 7.24 2.27 12.87
CA HIS A 125 7.02 2.15 11.43
C HIS A 125 8.23 2.63 10.62
N LYS A 126 8.86 3.72 11.04
CA LYS A 126 10.12 4.20 10.47
C LYS A 126 11.20 3.13 10.59
N ALA A 127 11.34 2.49 11.75
CA ALA A 127 12.35 1.46 11.97
C ALA A 127 12.25 0.32 10.94
N ASN A 128 11.04 -0.04 10.50
CA ASN A 128 10.86 -1.00 9.40
C ASN A 128 11.36 -0.45 8.05
N ILE A 129 10.95 0.76 7.66
CA ILE A 129 11.32 1.38 6.38
C ILE A 129 12.85 1.50 6.23
N ILE A 130 13.54 1.93 7.28
CA ILE A 130 15.01 2.10 7.29
C ILE A 130 15.76 0.93 7.93
N ASN A 131 15.17 -0.26 8.00
CA ASN A 131 15.89 -1.44 8.46
C ASN A 131 16.85 -1.93 7.37
N ALA A 132 18.15 -1.98 7.67
CA ALA A 132 19.19 -2.41 6.76
C ALA A 132 19.15 -3.91 6.43
N HIS A 133 18.47 -4.72 7.25
CA HIS A 133 18.31 -6.15 6.98
C HIS A 133 17.37 -6.43 5.79
N PHE A 134 16.39 -5.56 5.54
CA PHE A 134 15.42 -5.77 4.47
C PHE A 134 15.98 -5.43 3.10
N GLY A 135 15.75 -6.35 2.16
CA GLY A 135 16.06 -6.17 0.73
C GLY A 135 14.83 -6.26 -0.17
N ASN A 136 13.71 -6.79 0.34
CA ASN A 136 12.46 -6.94 -0.41
C ASN A 136 11.29 -6.22 0.26
N VAL A 137 10.32 -5.85 -0.57
CA VAL A 137 9.06 -5.24 -0.12
C VAL A 137 7.89 -5.74 -0.95
N GLY A 138 6.73 -5.87 -0.31
CA GLY A 138 5.43 -6.00 -0.96
C GLY A 138 4.46 -5.02 -0.33
N VAL A 139 3.61 -4.40 -1.12
CA VAL A 139 2.59 -3.46 -0.62
C VAL A 139 1.25 -3.86 -1.20
N ALA A 140 0.19 -3.78 -0.40
CA ALA A 140 -1.19 -3.91 -0.86
C ALA A 140 -1.98 -2.66 -0.43
N VAL A 141 -2.85 -2.20 -1.33
CA VAL A 141 -3.84 -1.15 -1.07
C VAL A 141 -5.18 -1.77 -1.40
N VAL A 142 -5.99 -2.06 -0.39
CA VAL A 142 -7.26 -2.77 -0.53
C VAL A 142 -8.39 -1.88 -0.05
N GLU A 143 -9.40 -1.72 -0.90
CA GLU A 143 -10.64 -1.05 -0.53
C GLU A 143 -11.63 -2.08 0.02
N GLY A 144 -12.35 -1.72 1.07
CA GLY A 144 -13.36 -2.60 1.66
C GLY A 144 -14.22 -1.89 2.68
N LEU A 145 -15.22 -2.61 3.19
CA LEU A 145 -16.03 -2.14 4.31
C LEU A 145 -15.30 -2.46 5.62
N PHE A 146 -15.08 -1.46 6.46
CA PHE A 146 -14.54 -1.60 7.80
C PHE A 146 -15.34 -0.71 8.73
N ASP A 147 -15.80 -1.25 9.86
CA ASP A 147 -16.60 -0.50 10.84
C ASP A 147 -17.72 0.33 10.20
N ASN A 148 -18.52 -0.33 9.34
CA ASN A 148 -19.67 0.23 8.63
C ASN A 148 -19.38 1.40 7.67
N HIS A 149 -18.14 1.61 7.24
CA HIS A 149 -17.81 2.60 6.21
C HIS A 149 -16.76 2.07 5.21
N ASN A 150 -16.76 2.64 4.01
CA ASN A 150 -15.76 2.30 3.00
C ASN A 150 -14.40 2.86 3.44
N THR A 151 -13.42 1.99 3.56
CA THR A 151 -12.06 2.32 3.94
C THR A 151 -11.06 1.94 2.84
N LYS A 152 -9.86 2.49 2.95
CA LYS A 152 -8.66 1.99 2.28
C LYS A 152 -7.70 1.49 3.32
N LEU A 153 -7.44 0.19 3.29
CA LEU A 153 -6.45 -0.46 4.12
C LEU A 153 -5.16 -0.63 3.32
N VAL A 154 -4.03 -0.27 3.91
CA VAL A 154 -2.70 -0.45 3.32
C VAL A 154 -1.85 -1.34 4.22
N VAL A 155 -1.26 -2.36 3.61
CA VAL A 155 -0.29 -3.26 4.25
C VAL A 155 1.02 -3.16 3.48
N GLN A 156 2.12 -2.92 4.19
CA GLN A 156 3.47 -2.94 3.65
C GLN A 156 4.29 -4.00 4.38
N MET A 157 4.62 -5.07 3.66
CA MET A 157 5.43 -6.19 4.12
C MET A 157 6.88 -6.01 3.67
N PHE A 158 7.82 -6.26 4.57
CA PHE A 158 9.25 -6.25 4.29
C PHE A 158 9.84 -7.64 4.50
N GLY A 159 10.88 -7.96 3.73
CA GLY A 159 11.55 -9.25 3.83
C GLY A 159 13.04 -9.20 3.53
N ALA A 160 13.75 -10.15 4.11
CA ALA A 160 15.07 -10.57 3.69
C ALA A 160 15.03 -12.08 3.43
N LYS A 161 15.25 -12.50 2.18
CA LYS A 161 15.22 -13.91 1.80
C LYS A 161 16.28 -14.69 2.58
N GLN A 162 15.92 -15.89 3.01
CA GLN A 162 16.92 -16.85 3.44
C GLN A 162 17.87 -17.13 2.28
N GLN A 163 19.17 -16.93 2.49
CA GLN A 163 20.16 -17.24 1.46
C GLN A 163 20.20 -18.76 1.25
N PRO A 164 20.16 -19.25 0.00
CA PRO A 164 20.31 -20.67 -0.27
C PRO A 164 21.65 -21.16 0.30
N PHE A 165 21.64 -22.28 1.01
CA PHE A 165 22.87 -22.88 1.54
C PHE A 165 23.92 -23.11 0.44
N SER A 166 23.50 -23.45 -0.80
CA SER A 166 24.42 -23.65 -1.94
C SER A 166 25.24 -22.42 -2.29
N ASP A 167 24.64 -21.23 -2.23
CA ASP A 167 25.31 -20.00 -2.67
C ASP A 167 26.38 -19.57 -1.67
N SER A 168 26.13 -19.84 -0.38
CA SER A 168 27.10 -19.63 0.70
C SER A 168 28.31 -20.57 0.59
N VAL A 169 28.09 -21.85 0.29
CA VAL A 169 29.17 -22.83 0.11
C VAL A 169 29.97 -22.53 -1.16
N ASN A 170 29.29 -22.26 -2.27
CA ASN A 170 29.96 -21.92 -3.53
C ASN A 170 30.81 -20.65 -3.41
N GLY A 171 30.30 -19.61 -2.73
CA GLY A 171 31.07 -18.40 -2.45
C GLY A 171 32.29 -18.64 -1.56
N LEU A 172 32.17 -19.49 -0.54
CA LEU A 172 33.29 -19.86 0.34
C LEU A 172 34.36 -20.67 -0.42
N VAL A 173 33.93 -21.65 -1.22
CA VAL A 173 34.82 -22.45 -2.06
C VAL A 173 35.55 -21.57 -3.08
N LEU A 174 34.86 -20.58 -3.68
CA LEU A 174 35.49 -19.64 -4.61
C LEU A 174 36.56 -18.78 -3.91
N LYS A 175 36.25 -18.25 -2.72
CA LYS A 175 37.21 -17.48 -1.91
C LYS A 175 38.44 -18.30 -1.52
N ILE A 176 38.24 -19.56 -1.12
CA ILE A 176 39.33 -20.48 -0.78
C ILE A 176 40.18 -20.79 -2.02
N LYS A 177 39.55 -21.07 -3.17
CA LYS A 177 40.28 -21.30 -4.44
C LYS A 177 41.12 -20.09 -4.84
N ASN A 178 40.57 -18.88 -4.75
CA ASN A 178 41.30 -17.66 -5.08
C ASN A 178 42.49 -17.43 -4.13
N TRP A 179 42.30 -17.67 -2.82
CA TRP A 179 43.38 -17.62 -1.84
C TRP A 179 44.49 -18.65 -2.11
N MET A 180 44.12 -19.88 -2.51
CA MET A 180 45.08 -20.93 -2.88
C MET A 180 45.81 -20.66 -4.20
N LEU A 181 45.19 -19.94 -5.13
CA LEU A 181 45.73 -19.66 -6.46
C LEU A 181 46.45 -18.30 -6.54
N GLY A 182 46.41 -17.49 -5.47
CA GLY A 182 47.07 -16.17 -5.43
C GLY A 182 46.46 -15.14 -6.39
N ILE A 183 45.18 -15.30 -6.75
CA ILE A 183 44.39 -14.41 -7.62
C ILE A 183 43.36 -13.62 -6.81
#